data_AF-M8C1Z2-F1
#
_entry.id   AF-M8C1Z2-F1
#
_cell.length_a   1.000
_cell.length_b   1.000
_cell.length_c   1.000
_cell.angle_alpha   90.00
_cell.angle_beta   90.00
_cell.angle_gamma   90.00
#
_symmetry.space_group_name_H-M   'P 1'
#
loop_
_entity.id
_entity.type
_entity.pdbx_description
1 polymer ?
#
loop_
_entity_poly.entity_id
_entity_poly.type
_entity_poly.pdbx_seq_one_letter_code
_entity_poly.pdbx_strand_id
1 'polypeptide(L)'
;MAACLSPTLPRQTIHRRRCWTPKPPSSPSTATYNQRHRRRNIGTSSGAISPRASSAAAVAQGLDADDFRHPLDKQNTLLLKAIPGLNDIGKALLGPVSEQVMVLQNIGSSVLVSENQLPELHQLMTEAAKILNTEAPDLYIRQNPVPNAYTLAINGKRPFVVVHTSLVELLTRKELQAVLAHELGHLKCDHGVWLTFANILTMGAHTVPGLGMVAGFLEEQLFRWLRAAELTCDRAALLVVQDPKQHPSSNVSLNLIRQCILYCQEVVISVLMKLAGGCPSLSDQLNVDAFLEQARSYDKASSNPVGWYIRNAQTRELSHPLPVMRAREMDEWSRSQEYRTLLQKMFRLSALRCVVMDIEGTTTPISFVADVLFPYARANARAHLAATYHTQQTREDVALLRAQINKDLAEGVPGVVPLPPSNATDQDKVIDALVANVQAMIDADRKLTALKQLQGRVWRRGFESGEMKGEVYDDVVQALAEWDTKGIKSYIYSSGSREAQRLIFGNTADHGDLRRYLSAFFDTNVGGKKESRSYYEIWQTLGVDSPSQILFLTDVYQEATAARDAGLEVLISIRPGNAPLPEDHGFQTITSFAQISI
;
A
#
# COMPACT_ATOMS: atom_id res chain seq x y z
N MET A 1 6.27 -23.22 -26.71
CA MET A 1 7.57 -22.94 -27.37
C MET A 1 8.23 -21.83 -26.55
N ALA A 2 9.12 -22.12 -25.60
CA ALA A 2 10.54 -22.22 -25.89
C ALA A 2 11.03 -23.68 -25.91
N ALA A 3 11.41 -24.13 -27.10
CA ALA A 3 12.37 -25.21 -27.27
C ALA A 3 13.72 -24.57 -27.59
N CYS A 4 14.79 -25.24 -27.18
CA CYS A 4 16.18 -25.09 -27.60
C CYS A 4 17.00 -23.96 -26.97
N LEU A 5 17.77 -24.31 -25.93
CA LEU A 5 19.22 -24.17 -26.00
C LEU A 5 19.91 -25.37 -25.32
N SER A 6 20.30 -26.33 -26.15
CA SER A 6 21.65 -26.89 -26.12
C SER A 6 21.98 -27.45 -27.50
N PRO A 7 22.95 -26.85 -28.20
CA PRO A 7 23.85 -27.62 -29.01
C PRO A 7 25.25 -27.54 -28.41
N THR A 8 25.77 -28.71 -28.04
CA THR A 8 27.20 -28.99 -28.03
C THR A 8 27.90 -28.30 -29.20
N LEU A 9 28.92 -27.50 -28.91
CA LEU A 9 29.84 -26.96 -29.91
C LEU A 9 30.43 -28.10 -30.77
N PRO A 10 30.22 -28.13 -32.10
CA PRO A 10 31.05 -28.96 -32.96
C PRO A 10 32.35 -28.20 -33.28
N ARG A 11 33.49 -28.91 -33.21
CA ARG A 11 34.80 -28.43 -33.68
C ARG A 11 34.66 -27.89 -35.12
N GLN A 12 34.91 -26.60 -35.33
CA GLN A 12 35.03 -26.04 -36.68
C GLN A 12 36.39 -26.42 -37.29
N THR A 13 36.32 -27.23 -38.35
CA THR A 13 37.40 -27.42 -39.33
C THR A 13 37.56 -26.15 -40.14
N ILE A 14 38.80 -25.64 -40.22
CA ILE A 14 39.17 -24.44 -40.95
C ILE A 14 39.00 -24.67 -42.46
N HIS A 15 38.04 -23.96 -43.08
CA HIS A 15 38.02 -23.77 -44.53
C HIS A 15 38.07 -22.28 -44.88
N ARG A 16 39.25 -21.85 -45.34
CA ARG A 16 39.51 -20.54 -45.96
C ARG A 16 38.64 -20.36 -47.21
N ARG A 17 37.74 -19.36 -47.26
CA ARG A 17 37.36 -18.69 -48.52
C ARG A 17 37.01 -17.19 -48.33
N ARG A 18 37.90 -16.38 -48.90
CA ARG A 18 37.76 -15.08 -49.59
C ARG A 18 36.99 -13.92 -48.92
N CYS A 19 37.79 -12.92 -48.56
CA CYS A 19 37.45 -11.52 -48.27
C CYS A 19 36.47 -10.91 -49.27
N TRP A 20 35.48 -10.19 -48.77
CA TRP A 20 34.75 -9.15 -49.50
C TRP A 20 35.28 -7.77 -49.09
N THR A 21 35.80 -7.03 -50.06
CA THR A 21 36.27 -5.64 -49.92
C THR A 21 35.11 -4.66 -50.05
N PRO A 22 35.03 -3.59 -49.24
CA PRO A 22 34.04 -2.52 -49.42
C PRO A 22 34.49 -1.52 -50.51
N LYS A 23 33.55 -1.06 -51.35
CA LYS A 23 33.77 0.03 -52.34
C LYS A 23 33.61 1.42 -51.66
N PRO A 24 34.33 2.46 -52.13
CA PRO A 24 34.38 3.79 -51.51
C PRO A 24 33.20 4.70 -51.89
N PRO A 25 32.97 5.82 -51.17
CA PRO A 25 31.80 6.68 -51.34
C PRO A 25 31.99 7.72 -52.46
N SER A 26 30.90 8.06 -53.16
CA SER A 26 30.82 9.19 -54.09
C SER A 26 29.94 10.30 -53.50
N SER A 27 30.50 11.50 -53.36
CA SER A 27 29.85 12.76 -52.96
C SER A 27 29.70 13.72 -54.17
N PRO A 28 29.11 14.92 -54.04
CA PRO A 28 27.67 15.19 -53.90
C PRO A 28 27.15 16.12 -55.04
N SER A 29 25.86 16.06 -55.38
CA SER A 29 25.25 17.05 -56.30
C SER A 29 24.35 18.04 -55.56
N THR A 30 24.78 19.30 -55.58
CA THR A 30 24.04 20.51 -55.24
C THR A 30 22.75 20.67 -56.03
N ALA A 31 21.63 20.85 -55.33
CA ALA A 31 20.42 21.48 -55.87
C ALA A 31 19.80 22.38 -54.79
N THR A 32 19.99 23.68 -55.00
CA THR A 32 19.38 24.80 -54.26
C THR A 32 17.88 24.88 -54.52
N TYR A 33 17.06 24.96 -53.48
CA TYR A 33 15.69 25.48 -53.59
C TYR A 33 15.37 26.46 -52.46
N ASN A 34 15.11 27.70 -52.88
CA ASN A 34 14.70 28.85 -52.06
C ASN A 34 13.34 28.61 -51.39
N GLN A 35 13.21 28.88 -50.09
CA GLN A 35 11.93 29.24 -49.48
C GLN A 35 11.99 30.66 -48.90
N ARG A 36 11.17 31.51 -49.51
CA ARG A 36 10.95 32.91 -49.15
C ARG A 36 10.22 33.02 -47.82
N HIS A 37 10.74 33.86 -46.94
CA HIS A 37 10.03 34.37 -45.76
C HIS A 37 8.74 35.10 -46.17
N ARG A 38 7.60 34.65 -45.63
CA ARG A 38 6.39 35.46 -45.49
C ARG A 38 5.89 35.34 -44.05
N ARG A 39 6.22 36.35 -43.24
CA ARG A 39 5.64 36.56 -41.91
C ARG A 39 4.14 36.82 -42.07
N ARG A 40 3.30 35.99 -41.45
CA ARG A 40 1.94 36.34 -41.05
C ARG A 40 1.85 36.17 -39.54
N ASN A 41 1.72 37.32 -38.86
CA ASN A 41 1.30 37.42 -37.46
C ASN A 41 -0.11 36.85 -37.34
N ILE A 42 -0.28 35.82 -36.52
CA ILE A 42 -1.55 35.49 -35.86
C ILE A 42 -1.20 35.25 -34.39
N GLY A 43 -1.82 36.02 -33.51
CA GLY A 43 -1.47 36.14 -32.10
C GLY A 43 -1.59 34.82 -31.34
N THR A 44 -0.56 34.53 -30.55
CA THR A 44 -0.56 33.48 -29.54
C THR A 44 -1.31 33.97 -28.30
N SER A 45 -2.55 33.50 -28.12
CA SER A 45 -3.13 33.41 -26.78
C SER A 45 -2.43 32.26 -26.05
N SER A 46 -1.75 32.60 -24.97
CA SER A 46 -1.10 31.65 -24.06
C SER A 46 -2.16 30.86 -23.29
N GLY A 47 -2.66 29.79 -23.89
CA GLY A 47 -3.33 28.72 -23.16
C GLY A 47 -2.27 27.74 -22.68
N ALA A 48 -1.81 27.89 -21.44
CA ALA A 48 -1.00 26.87 -20.78
C ALA A 48 -1.83 25.57 -20.69
N ILE A 49 -1.53 24.60 -21.55
CA ILE A 49 -2.01 23.23 -21.39
C ILE A 49 -1.16 22.65 -20.26
N SER A 50 -1.67 22.79 -19.04
CA SER A 50 -1.18 22.03 -17.88
C SER A 50 -1.26 20.54 -18.22
N PRO A 51 -0.23 19.73 -17.95
CA PRO A 51 -0.34 18.29 -18.13
C PRO A 51 -1.38 17.82 -17.12
N ARG A 52 -2.54 17.42 -17.63
CA ARG A 52 -3.59 16.79 -16.85
C ARG A 52 -2.98 15.49 -16.33
N ALA A 53 -2.48 15.50 -15.10
CA ALA A 53 -1.98 14.33 -14.39
C ALA A 53 -3.03 13.24 -14.54
N SER A 54 -2.64 12.11 -15.14
CA SER A 54 -3.49 10.94 -15.25
C SER A 54 -3.92 10.52 -13.86
N SER A 55 -5.20 10.70 -13.53
CA SER A 55 -5.81 10.31 -12.25
C SER A 55 -5.97 8.79 -12.11
N ALA A 56 -5.06 8.01 -12.69
CA ALA A 56 -5.15 6.55 -12.82
C ALA A 56 -4.10 5.79 -11.99
N ALA A 57 -3.45 6.44 -11.02
CA ALA A 57 -2.34 5.85 -10.27
C ALA A 57 -2.46 6.02 -8.74
N ALA A 58 -3.69 6.06 -8.21
CA ALA A 58 -3.94 6.21 -6.76
C ALA A 58 -4.30 4.90 -6.06
N VAL A 59 -3.92 3.73 -6.59
CA VAL A 59 -4.55 2.46 -6.17
C VAL A 59 -3.55 1.48 -5.59
N ALA A 60 -3.90 0.97 -4.40
CA ALA A 60 -3.42 -0.23 -3.72
C ALA A 60 -2.02 -0.20 -3.08
N GLN A 61 -1.80 0.78 -2.21
CA GLN A 61 -1.04 0.41 -1.01
C GLN A 61 -1.98 -0.50 -0.14
N GLY A 62 -1.46 -1.47 0.61
CA GLY A 62 -2.27 -2.32 1.53
C GLY A 62 -2.67 -3.70 0.98
N LEU A 63 -2.15 -4.06 -0.20
CA LEU A 63 -2.16 -5.41 -0.74
C LEU A 63 -0.96 -6.19 -0.17
N ASP A 64 -1.23 -7.22 0.63
CA ASP A 64 -0.20 -8.17 1.06
C ASP A 64 0.06 -9.20 -0.06
N ALA A 65 1.26 -9.79 -0.09
CA ALA A 65 1.57 -10.90 -0.98
C ALA A 65 0.59 -12.06 -0.81
N ASP A 66 0.19 -12.35 0.43
CA ASP A 66 -0.71 -13.46 0.75
C ASP A 66 -2.18 -13.20 0.36
N ASP A 67 -2.57 -11.95 0.09
CA ASP A 67 -3.95 -11.60 -0.33
C ASP A 67 -4.31 -12.22 -1.69
N PHE A 68 -3.33 -12.42 -2.57
CA PHE A 68 -3.54 -12.97 -3.91
C PHE A 68 -2.74 -14.25 -4.19
N ARG A 69 -1.91 -14.69 -3.24
CA ARG A 69 -1.07 -15.89 -3.39
C ARG A 69 -1.91 -17.13 -3.66
N HIS A 70 -1.51 -17.91 -4.66
CA HIS A 70 -2.18 -19.16 -4.95
C HIS A 70 -2.01 -20.15 -3.79
N PRO A 71 -3.06 -20.88 -3.35
CA PRO A 71 -2.96 -21.81 -2.21
C PRO A 71 -1.85 -22.85 -2.35
N LEU A 72 -1.67 -23.40 -3.57
CA LEU A 72 -0.58 -24.33 -3.86
C LEU A 72 0.81 -23.70 -3.71
N ASP A 73 0.96 -22.41 -4.05
CA ASP A 73 2.24 -21.71 -3.88
C ASP A 73 2.53 -21.52 -2.38
N LYS A 74 1.53 -21.08 -1.60
CA LYS A 74 1.67 -20.98 -0.14
C LYS A 74 2.04 -22.31 0.50
N GLN A 75 1.34 -23.39 0.13
CA GLN A 75 1.63 -24.74 0.62
C GLN A 75 3.03 -25.22 0.21
N ASN A 76 3.39 -25.09 -1.08
CA ASN A 76 4.68 -25.55 -1.59
C ASN A 76 5.84 -24.74 -1.01
N THR A 77 5.64 -23.44 -0.76
CA THR A 77 6.65 -22.59 -0.12
C THR A 77 6.92 -23.03 1.32
N LEU A 78 5.87 -23.38 2.08
CA LEU A 78 6.03 -23.92 3.43
C LEU A 78 6.77 -25.27 3.40
N LEU A 79 6.45 -26.14 2.43
CA LEU A 79 7.13 -27.42 2.25
C LEU A 79 8.62 -27.24 1.92
N LEU A 80 8.98 -26.34 1.00
CA LEU A 80 10.38 -26.05 0.67
C LEU A 80 11.15 -25.49 1.87
N LYS A 81 10.56 -24.55 2.62
CA LYS A 81 11.17 -23.95 3.82
C LYS A 81 11.40 -24.97 4.93
N ALA A 82 10.63 -26.06 4.97
CA ALA A 82 10.79 -27.12 5.96
C ALA A 82 11.95 -28.08 5.67
N ILE A 83 12.58 -28.03 4.49
CA ILE A 83 13.69 -28.91 4.10
C ILE A 83 14.98 -28.44 4.81
N PRO A 84 15.56 -29.25 5.72
CA PRO A 84 16.76 -28.86 6.47
C PRO A 84 17.96 -28.59 5.56
N GLY A 85 18.69 -27.50 5.81
CA GLY A 85 19.91 -27.15 5.08
C GLY A 85 19.72 -26.57 3.67
N LEU A 86 18.48 -26.51 3.15
CA LEU A 86 18.21 -26.00 1.80
C LEU A 86 18.60 -24.52 1.63
N ASN A 87 18.39 -23.71 2.67
CA ASN A 87 18.80 -22.29 2.68
C ASN A 87 20.33 -22.12 2.64
N ASP A 88 21.08 -23.00 3.31
CA ASP A 88 22.54 -22.94 3.34
C ASP A 88 23.15 -23.41 2.01
N ILE A 89 22.54 -24.41 1.37
CA ILE A 89 22.89 -24.86 0.02
C ILE A 89 22.62 -23.74 -1.00
N GLY A 90 21.49 -23.03 -0.88
CA GLY A 90 21.17 -21.88 -1.74
C GLY A 90 22.23 -20.77 -1.65
N LYS A 91 22.65 -20.40 -0.44
CA LYS A 91 23.73 -19.41 -0.21
C LYS A 91 25.09 -19.88 -0.75
N ALA A 92 25.41 -21.17 -0.63
CA ALA A 92 26.67 -21.72 -1.09
C ALA A 92 26.78 -21.79 -2.63
N LEU A 93 25.67 -22.08 -3.33
CA LEU A 93 25.62 -22.12 -4.80
C LEU A 93 25.66 -20.73 -5.44
N LEU A 94 25.12 -19.72 -4.76
CA LEU A 94 25.04 -18.33 -5.22
C LEU A 94 26.22 -17.46 -4.80
N GLY A 95 27.44 -18.01 -4.86
CA GLY A 95 28.63 -17.26 -4.48
C GLY A 95 28.71 -15.87 -5.17
N PRO A 96 29.35 -14.86 -4.55
CA PRO A 96 29.36 -13.46 -5.00
C PRO A 96 29.78 -13.25 -6.48
N VAL A 97 30.57 -14.18 -7.02
CA VAL A 97 31.08 -14.15 -8.40
C VAL A 97 29.98 -14.43 -9.43
N SER A 98 29.12 -15.42 -9.19
CA SER A 98 28.05 -15.78 -10.12
C SER A 98 27.00 -14.67 -10.21
N GLU A 99 26.65 -14.07 -9.07
CA GLU A 99 25.75 -12.92 -8.99
C GLU A 99 26.31 -11.72 -9.77
N GLN A 100 27.62 -11.46 -9.64
CA GLN A 100 28.27 -10.36 -10.32
C GLN A 100 28.36 -10.58 -11.84
N VAL A 101 28.56 -11.81 -12.31
CA VAL A 101 28.56 -12.15 -13.74
C VAL A 101 27.16 -11.96 -14.36
N MET A 102 26.09 -12.42 -13.70
CA MET A 102 24.72 -12.23 -14.22
C MET A 102 24.35 -10.74 -14.29
N VAL A 103 24.70 -9.97 -13.26
CA VAL A 103 24.49 -8.51 -13.26
C VAL A 103 25.27 -7.84 -14.39
N LEU A 104 26.57 -8.14 -14.52
CA LEU A 104 27.42 -7.51 -15.53
C LEU A 104 27.01 -7.89 -16.96
N GLN A 105 26.61 -9.14 -17.21
CA GLN A 105 26.13 -9.56 -18.52
C GLN A 105 24.81 -8.88 -18.92
N ASN A 106 23.86 -8.76 -17.98
CA ASN A 106 22.57 -8.14 -18.26
C ASN A 106 22.71 -6.62 -18.40
N ILE A 107 23.47 -5.96 -17.52
CA ILE A 107 23.76 -4.52 -17.63
C ILE A 107 24.53 -4.21 -18.92
N GLY A 108 25.52 -5.04 -19.28
CA GLY A 108 26.37 -4.79 -20.44
C GLY A 108 25.71 -5.01 -21.81
N SER A 109 24.55 -5.65 -21.87
CA SER A 109 23.88 -6.04 -23.13
C SER A 109 22.43 -5.58 -23.26
N SER A 110 21.96 -4.73 -22.34
CA SER A 110 20.57 -4.27 -22.28
C SER A 110 20.47 -2.75 -22.13
N VAL A 111 19.32 -2.20 -22.51
CA VAL A 111 19.01 -0.77 -22.38
C VAL A 111 18.24 -0.54 -21.08
N LEU A 112 18.75 0.30 -20.19
CA LEU A 112 18.07 0.66 -18.94
C LEU A 112 16.88 1.60 -19.21
N VAL A 113 15.70 1.24 -18.73
CA VAL A 113 14.49 2.07 -18.82
C VAL A 113 14.47 3.10 -17.70
N SER A 114 14.15 4.36 -18.03
CA SER A 114 14.04 5.48 -17.10
C SER A 114 13.05 6.53 -17.59
N GLU A 115 12.76 7.54 -16.77
CA GLU A 115 11.94 8.69 -17.19
C GLU A 115 12.45 9.39 -18.46
N ASN A 116 13.77 9.37 -18.69
CA ASN A 116 14.40 9.99 -19.86
C ASN A 116 14.66 9.02 -21.02
N GLN A 117 14.45 7.71 -20.81
CA GLN A 117 14.72 6.67 -21.80
C GLN A 117 13.64 5.59 -21.73
N LEU A 118 12.78 5.54 -22.76
CA LEU A 118 11.58 4.70 -22.79
C LEU A 118 10.57 5.08 -21.67
N PRO A 119 10.14 6.35 -21.61
CA PRO A 119 9.30 6.88 -20.51
C PRO A 119 7.98 6.13 -20.34
N GLU A 120 7.38 5.65 -21.44
CA GLU A 120 6.12 4.91 -21.37
C GLU A 120 6.28 3.57 -20.66
N LEU A 121 7.37 2.83 -20.92
CA LEU A 121 7.67 1.57 -20.23
C LEU A 121 8.01 1.81 -18.77
N HIS A 122 8.74 2.88 -18.48
CA HIS A 122 9.03 3.30 -17.12
C HIS A 122 7.74 3.59 -16.33
N GLN A 123 6.80 4.29 -16.96
CA GLN A 123 5.49 4.56 -16.38
C GLN A 123 4.71 3.27 -16.11
N LEU A 124 4.66 2.33 -17.05
CA LEU A 124 3.96 1.05 -16.85
C LEU A 124 4.51 0.26 -15.66
N MET A 125 5.84 0.17 -15.53
CA MET A 125 6.49 -0.49 -14.39
C MET A 125 6.17 0.22 -13.09
N THR A 126 6.29 1.54 -13.06
CA THR A 126 6.06 2.35 -11.85
C THR A 126 4.61 2.27 -11.40
N GLU A 127 3.65 2.32 -12.33
CA GLU A 127 2.23 2.13 -12.05
C GLU A 127 1.94 0.73 -11.50
N ALA A 128 2.50 -0.32 -12.12
CA ALA A 128 2.33 -1.70 -11.67
C ALA A 128 2.93 -1.92 -10.27
N ALA A 129 4.12 -1.38 -10.01
CA ALA A 129 4.79 -1.47 -8.72
C ALA A 129 4.00 -0.77 -7.61
N LYS A 130 3.42 0.41 -7.92
CA LYS A 130 2.51 1.12 -7.02
C LYS A 130 1.27 0.29 -6.68
N ILE A 131 0.64 -0.32 -7.67
CA ILE A 131 -0.57 -1.14 -7.47
C ILE A 131 -0.30 -2.40 -6.65
N LEU A 132 0.88 -3.00 -6.79
CA LEU A 132 1.26 -4.17 -6.00
C LEU A 132 1.89 -3.81 -4.64
N ASN A 133 1.96 -2.52 -4.30
CA ASN A 133 2.65 -2.02 -3.12
C ASN A 133 4.08 -2.58 -3.01
N THR A 134 4.88 -2.37 -4.05
CA THR A 134 6.28 -2.79 -4.17
C THR A 134 7.15 -1.61 -4.61
N GLU A 135 8.43 -1.64 -4.24
CA GLU A 135 9.40 -0.73 -4.84
C GLU A 135 9.61 -1.12 -6.32
N ALA A 136 9.60 -0.13 -7.20
CA ALA A 136 9.86 -0.37 -8.62
C ALA A 136 11.31 -0.87 -8.82
N PRO A 137 11.52 -2.07 -9.38
CA PRO A 137 12.84 -2.58 -9.73
C PRO A 137 13.41 -1.82 -10.93
N ASP A 138 14.71 -1.96 -11.19
CA ASP A 138 15.27 -1.48 -12.46
C ASP A 138 14.68 -2.31 -13.61
N LEU A 139 14.33 -1.66 -14.71
CA LEU A 139 13.78 -2.32 -15.90
C LEU A 139 14.76 -2.22 -17.06
N TYR A 140 15.06 -3.33 -17.72
CA TYR A 140 15.94 -3.39 -18.87
C TYR A 140 15.24 -3.96 -20.10
N ILE A 141 15.55 -3.42 -21.28
CA ILE A 141 15.15 -4.00 -22.56
C ILE A 141 16.34 -4.70 -23.21
N ARG A 142 16.16 -5.97 -23.58
CA ARG A 142 17.17 -6.78 -24.25
C ARG A 142 16.71 -7.17 -25.64
N GLN A 143 17.57 -6.97 -26.64
CA GLN A 143 17.28 -7.41 -28.00
C GLN A 143 17.26 -8.94 -28.06
N ASN A 144 16.09 -9.51 -28.36
CA ASN A 144 15.93 -10.97 -28.53
C ASN A 144 14.65 -11.27 -29.31
N PRO A 145 14.71 -12.11 -30.38
CA PRO A 145 13.54 -12.46 -31.17
C PRO A 145 12.56 -13.42 -30.46
N VAL A 146 12.96 -14.05 -29.35
CA VAL A 146 12.12 -14.96 -28.57
C VAL A 146 11.40 -14.19 -27.46
N PRO A 147 10.05 -14.17 -27.44
CA PRO A 147 9.27 -13.50 -26.39
C PRO A 147 9.63 -14.05 -25.01
N ASN A 148 10.18 -13.20 -24.13
CA ASN A 148 10.48 -13.56 -22.76
C ASN A 148 10.63 -12.32 -21.86
N ALA A 149 10.28 -12.49 -20.60
CA ALA A 149 10.62 -11.58 -19.51
C ALA A 149 11.13 -12.41 -18.32
N TYR A 150 11.94 -11.82 -17.46
CA TYR A 150 12.35 -12.47 -16.23
C TYR A 150 12.82 -11.47 -15.17
N THR A 151 12.70 -11.89 -13.93
CA THR A 151 13.07 -11.14 -12.73
C THR A 151 14.33 -11.72 -12.10
N LEU A 152 15.25 -10.85 -11.67
CA LEU A 152 16.42 -11.21 -10.88
C LEU A 152 16.45 -10.42 -9.57
N ALA A 153 16.41 -11.15 -8.46
CA ALA A 153 16.61 -10.62 -7.12
C ALA A 153 17.94 -11.15 -6.56
N ILE A 154 18.81 -10.24 -6.14
CA ILE A 154 20.16 -10.55 -5.65
C ILE A 154 20.29 -9.96 -4.25
N ASN A 155 20.88 -10.73 -3.33
CA ASN A 155 20.98 -10.30 -1.95
C ASN A 155 21.83 -9.01 -1.83
N GLY A 156 21.32 -8.01 -1.13
CA GLY A 156 22.01 -6.73 -0.93
C GLY A 156 22.11 -5.82 -2.17
N LYS A 157 21.41 -6.15 -3.27
CA LYS A 157 21.32 -5.30 -4.46
C LYS A 157 19.88 -5.04 -4.83
N ARG A 158 19.67 -3.95 -5.58
CA ARG A 158 18.35 -3.64 -6.14
C ARG A 158 17.94 -4.74 -7.14
N PRO A 159 16.71 -5.29 -7.04
CA PRO A 159 16.21 -6.23 -8.04
C PRO A 159 16.02 -5.55 -9.39
N PHE A 160 16.08 -6.33 -10.46
CA PHE A 160 15.81 -5.84 -11.80
C PHE A 160 15.00 -6.84 -12.64
N VAL A 161 14.26 -6.31 -13.59
CA VAL A 161 13.44 -7.05 -14.55
C VAL A 161 14.01 -6.82 -15.95
N VAL A 162 14.08 -7.87 -16.75
CA VAL A 162 14.51 -7.79 -18.16
C VAL A 162 13.36 -8.21 -19.06
N VAL A 163 13.05 -7.40 -20.07
CA VAL A 163 12.03 -7.69 -21.08
C VAL A 163 12.68 -7.77 -22.46
N HIS A 164 12.33 -8.79 -23.24
CA HIS A 164 12.80 -8.93 -24.61
C HIS A 164 12.03 -8.03 -25.57
N THR A 165 12.72 -7.50 -26.59
CA THR A 165 12.11 -6.65 -27.63
C THR A 165 10.92 -7.29 -28.35
N SER A 166 10.93 -8.61 -28.52
CA SER A 166 9.83 -9.38 -29.11
C SER A 166 8.52 -9.29 -28.33
N LEU A 167 8.54 -9.12 -27.00
CA LEU A 167 7.31 -8.86 -26.23
C LEU A 167 6.79 -7.44 -26.46
N VAL A 168 7.69 -6.47 -26.57
CA VAL A 168 7.34 -5.05 -26.82
C VAL A 168 6.66 -4.90 -28.19
N GLU A 169 7.08 -5.69 -29.17
CA GLU A 169 6.48 -5.71 -30.52
C GLU A 169 5.17 -6.50 -30.60
N LEU A 170 5.03 -7.55 -29.79
CA LEU A 170 3.88 -8.47 -29.85
C LEU A 170 2.67 -7.99 -29.02
N LEU A 171 2.93 -7.33 -27.89
CA LEU A 171 1.92 -7.02 -26.88
C LEU A 171 1.48 -5.56 -26.96
N THR A 172 0.18 -5.34 -26.74
CA THR A 172 -0.37 -4.01 -26.50
C THR A 172 0.17 -3.44 -25.18
N ARG A 173 0.02 -2.13 -24.99
CA ARG A 173 0.47 -1.44 -23.77
C ARG A 173 0.00 -2.11 -22.48
N LYS A 174 -1.27 -2.54 -22.42
CA LYS A 174 -1.87 -3.16 -21.22
C LYS A 174 -1.47 -4.62 -21.04
N GLU A 175 -1.32 -5.37 -22.13
CA GLU A 175 -0.77 -6.72 -22.10
C GLU A 175 0.70 -6.72 -21.65
N LEU A 176 1.49 -5.73 -22.07
CA LEU A 176 2.86 -5.56 -21.61
C LEU A 176 2.91 -5.18 -20.12
N GLN A 177 1.99 -4.33 -19.65
CA GLN A 177 1.83 -4.05 -18.22
C GLN A 177 1.47 -5.31 -17.43
N ALA A 178 0.68 -6.23 -18.01
CA ALA A 178 0.38 -7.53 -17.40
C ALA A 178 1.64 -8.37 -17.20
N VAL A 179 2.55 -8.41 -18.19
CA VAL A 179 3.83 -9.11 -18.07
C VAL A 179 4.70 -8.46 -16.99
N LEU A 180 4.81 -7.13 -16.96
CA LEU A 180 5.56 -6.45 -15.90
C LEU A 180 4.98 -6.73 -14.51
N ALA A 181 3.65 -6.74 -14.37
CA ALA A 181 2.96 -7.08 -13.13
C ALA A 181 3.16 -8.54 -12.71
N HIS A 182 3.22 -9.45 -13.67
CA HIS A 182 3.57 -10.85 -13.44
C HIS A 182 4.98 -10.96 -12.83
N GLU A 183 5.96 -10.30 -13.44
CA GLU A 183 7.35 -10.24 -12.92
C GLU A 183 7.43 -9.62 -11.52
N LEU A 184 6.68 -8.53 -11.28
CA LEU A 184 6.57 -7.92 -9.95
C LEU A 184 5.90 -8.87 -8.93
N GLY A 185 5.00 -9.74 -9.36
CA GLY A 185 4.42 -10.79 -8.51
C GLY A 185 5.49 -11.71 -7.93
N HIS A 186 6.53 -12.05 -8.71
CA HIS A 186 7.67 -12.80 -8.19
C HIS A 186 8.45 -12.05 -7.13
N LEU A 187 8.63 -10.73 -7.27
CA LEU A 187 9.28 -9.91 -6.25
C LEU A 187 8.41 -9.80 -4.99
N LYS A 188 7.12 -9.50 -5.14
CA LYS A 188 6.17 -9.31 -4.03
C LYS A 188 6.07 -10.55 -3.16
N CYS A 189 6.07 -11.75 -3.75
CA CYS A 189 5.92 -13.01 -3.04
C CYS A 189 7.25 -13.69 -2.67
N ASP A 190 8.38 -12.97 -2.79
CA ASP A 190 9.75 -13.44 -2.50
C ASP A 190 10.15 -14.71 -3.27
N HIS A 191 9.73 -14.82 -4.53
CA HIS A 191 10.05 -15.96 -5.39
C HIS A 191 11.50 -15.96 -5.90
N GLY A 192 12.20 -14.82 -5.84
CA GLY A 192 13.52 -14.63 -6.45
C GLY A 192 14.63 -15.57 -5.96
N VAL A 193 14.62 -15.94 -4.67
CA VAL A 193 15.61 -16.87 -4.09
C VAL A 193 15.48 -18.27 -4.70
N TRP A 194 14.25 -18.71 -4.93
CA TRP A 194 13.93 -20.05 -5.41
C TRP A 194 14.01 -20.17 -6.93
N LEU A 195 13.67 -19.11 -7.66
CA LEU A 195 13.84 -19.05 -9.13
C LEU A 195 15.30 -19.27 -9.54
N THR A 196 16.21 -18.63 -8.81
CA THR A 196 17.65 -18.78 -9.05
C THR A 196 18.13 -20.20 -8.78
N PHE A 197 17.58 -20.84 -7.74
CA PHE A 197 17.86 -22.24 -7.41
C PHE A 197 17.35 -23.22 -8.49
N ALA A 198 16.14 -23.00 -9.01
CA ALA A 198 15.57 -23.80 -10.09
C ALA A 198 16.39 -23.70 -11.38
N ASN A 199 16.85 -22.50 -11.74
CA ASN A 199 17.71 -22.30 -12.91
C ASN A 199 19.07 -23.03 -12.77
N ILE A 200 19.67 -23.01 -11.57
CA ILE A 200 20.94 -23.71 -11.32
C ILE A 200 20.78 -25.23 -11.35
N LEU A 201 19.71 -25.78 -10.78
CA LEU A 201 19.43 -27.22 -10.84
C LEU A 201 19.23 -27.70 -12.29
N THR A 202 18.48 -26.92 -13.08
CA THR A 202 18.21 -27.21 -14.50
C THR A 202 19.49 -27.17 -15.35
N MET A 203 20.50 -26.38 -14.96
CA MET A 203 21.80 -26.30 -15.64
C MET A 203 22.75 -27.48 -15.34
N GLY A 204 22.36 -28.46 -14.53
CA GLY A 204 23.09 -29.73 -14.41
C GLY A 204 23.56 -30.08 -13.00
N ALA A 205 22.68 -29.99 -12.00
CA ALA A 205 22.97 -30.44 -10.64
C ALA A 205 23.33 -31.95 -10.52
N HIS A 206 23.07 -32.74 -11.56
CA HIS A 206 23.56 -34.12 -11.66
C HIS A 206 25.10 -34.24 -11.70
N THR A 207 25.81 -33.14 -11.93
CA THR A 207 27.29 -33.10 -11.96
C THR A 207 27.93 -32.89 -10.58
N VAL A 208 27.16 -32.53 -9.54
CA VAL A 208 27.68 -32.27 -8.20
C VAL A 208 27.66 -33.56 -7.35
N PRO A 209 28.83 -34.09 -6.90
CA PRO A 209 28.89 -35.32 -6.12
C PRO A 209 28.12 -35.22 -4.80
N GLY A 210 27.24 -36.20 -4.51
CA GLY A 210 26.44 -36.26 -3.27
C GLY A 210 25.02 -35.68 -3.38
N LEU A 211 24.75 -34.81 -4.37
CA LEU A 211 23.41 -34.26 -4.64
C LEU A 211 22.53 -35.21 -5.47
N GLY A 212 23.12 -36.13 -6.25
CA GLY A 212 22.41 -36.96 -7.23
C GLY A 212 21.24 -37.82 -6.72
N MET A 213 21.28 -38.30 -5.47
CA MET A 213 20.19 -39.13 -4.90
C MET A 213 19.01 -38.33 -4.35
N VAL A 214 19.23 -37.06 -3.98
CA VAL A 214 18.19 -36.17 -3.43
C VAL A 214 17.71 -35.16 -4.49
N ALA A 215 18.51 -34.96 -5.55
CA ALA A 215 18.26 -34.03 -6.64
C ALA A 215 16.90 -34.29 -7.31
N GLY A 216 16.56 -35.53 -7.68
CA GLY A 216 15.30 -35.80 -8.38
C GLY A 216 14.04 -35.49 -7.56
N PHE A 217 14.06 -35.76 -6.25
CA PHE A 217 12.95 -35.40 -5.35
C PHE A 217 12.84 -33.88 -5.17
N LEU A 218 13.97 -33.20 -4.91
CA LEU A 218 14.01 -31.74 -4.76
C LEU A 218 13.60 -31.04 -6.05
N GLU A 219 14.07 -31.53 -7.19
CA GLU A 219 13.73 -31.04 -8.52
C GLU A 219 12.23 -31.14 -8.76
N GLU A 220 11.60 -32.28 -8.47
CA GLU A 220 10.14 -32.41 -8.61
C GLU A 220 9.38 -31.43 -7.70
N GLN A 221 9.79 -31.26 -6.44
CA GLN A 221 9.15 -30.30 -5.52
C GLN A 221 9.34 -28.85 -5.98
N LEU A 222 10.51 -28.51 -6.48
CA LEU A 222 10.81 -27.17 -6.98
C LEU A 222 10.05 -26.86 -8.26
N PHE A 223 9.93 -27.82 -9.18
CA PHE A 223 9.10 -27.64 -10.37
C PHE A 223 7.61 -27.53 -10.03
N ARG A 224 7.12 -28.27 -9.02
CA ARG A 224 5.75 -28.09 -8.50
C ARG A 224 5.54 -26.72 -7.89
N TRP A 225 6.51 -26.25 -7.11
CA TRP A 225 6.50 -24.91 -6.55
C TRP A 225 6.52 -23.84 -7.64
N LEU A 226 7.42 -23.94 -8.61
CA LEU A 226 7.58 -22.99 -9.72
C LEU A 226 6.27 -22.84 -10.50
N ARG A 227 5.64 -23.96 -10.86
CA ARG A 227 4.33 -23.94 -11.53
C ARG A 227 3.24 -23.26 -10.70
N ALA A 228 3.27 -23.39 -9.38
CA ALA A 228 2.30 -22.71 -8.51
C ALA A 228 2.61 -21.20 -8.38
N ALA A 229 3.89 -20.83 -8.33
CA ALA A 229 4.36 -19.45 -8.31
C ALA A 229 3.91 -18.69 -9.57
N GLU A 230 3.95 -19.34 -10.74
CA GLU A 230 3.41 -18.77 -11.99
C GLU A 230 1.93 -18.37 -11.89
N LEU A 231 1.10 -19.20 -11.23
CA LEU A 231 -0.32 -18.90 -11.03
C LEU A 231 -0.50 -17.70 -10.10
N THR A 232 0.30 -17.61 -9.03
CA THR A 232 0.34 -16.42 -8.16
C THR A 232 0.68 -15.16 -8.96
N CYS A 233 1.66 -15.24 -9.85
CA CYS A 233 2.10 -14.09 -10.63
C CYS A 233 1.07 -13.67 -11.70
N ASP A 234 0.32 -14.62 -12.26
CA ASP A 234 -0.84 -14.28 -13.11
C ASP A 234 -1.97 -13.60 -12.33
N ARG A 235 -2.20 -14.01 -11.08
CA ARG A 235 -3.13 -13.30 -10.18
C ARG A 235 -2.68 -11.87 -9.91
N ALA A 236 -1.38 -11.64 -9.71
CA ALA A 236 -0.81 -10.29 -9.60
C ALA A 236 -1.07 -9.46 -10.87
N ALA A 237 -0.89 -10.08 -12.06
CA ALA A 237 -1.16 -9.42 -13.33
C ALA A 237 -2.62 -8.95 -13.44
N LEU A 238 -3.59 -9.81 -13.08
CA LEU A 238 -5.02 -9.47 -13.09
C LEU A 238 -5.34 -8.25 -12.21
N LEU A 239 -4.71 -8.13 -11.04
CA LEU A 239 -4.93 -7.01 -10.14
C LEU A 239 -4.40 -5.69 -10.68
N VAL A 240 -3.35 -5.72 -11.51
CA VAL A 240 -2.72 -4.51 -12.07
C VAL A 240 -3.42 -4.01 -13.33
N VAL A 241 -3.89 -4.89 -14.21
CA VAL A 241 -4.38 -4.51 -15.55
C VAL A 241 -5.79 -3.92 -15.57
N GLN A 242 -6.11 -3.05 -14.62
CA GLN A 242 -7.40 -2.38 -14.51
C GLN A 242 -7.57 -1.29 -15.60
N ASP A 243 -8.82 -1.05 -16.00
CA ASP A 243 -9.17 -0.01 -16.99
C ASP A 243 -9.17 1.39 -16.34
N PRO A 244 -8.27 2.31 -16.74
CA PRO A 244 -8.21 3.65 -16.18
C PRO A 244 -9.46 4.51 -16.47
N LYS A 245 -10.26 4.19 -17.49
CA LYS A 245 -11.49 4.94 -17.82
C LYS A 245 -12.70 4.54 -16.98
N GLN A 246 -12.61 3.45 -16.22
CA GLN A 246 -13.70 2.88 -15.43
C GLN A 246 -13.44 2.94 -13.93
N HIS A 247 -12.57 3.84 -13.45
CA HIS A 247 -12.45 4.09 -12.02
C HIS A 247 -13.72 4.79 -11.49
N PRO A 248 -14.48 4.17 -10.58
CA PRO A 248 -15.69 4.77 -10.04
C PRO A 248 -15.33 5.99 -9.18
N SER A 249 -15.93 7.13 -9.52
CA SER A 249 -16.19 8.17 -8.52
C SER A 249 -17.31 7.68 -7.59
N SER A 250 -16.94 7.42 -6.34
CA SER A 250 -17.76 7.32 -5.10
C SER A 250 -18.94 6.35 -5.02
N ASN A 251 -19.52 5.83 -6.12
CA ASN A 251 -20.58 4.81 -6.10
C ASN A 251 -20.21 3.63 -6.99
N VAL A 252 -19.59 2.61 -6.40
CA VAL A 252 -19.22 1.39 -7.10
C VAL A 252 -20.47 0.58 -7.44
N SER A 253 -21.09 0.86 -8.58
CA SER A 253 -22.17 0.02 -9.11
C SER A 253 -21.62 -1.39 -9.39
N LEU A 254 -22.35 -2.43 -8.99
CA LEU A 254 -21.99 -3.84 -9.27
C LEU A 254 -21.67 -4.09 -10.76
N ASN A 255 -22.28 -3.31 -11.65
CA ASN A 255 -22.04 -3.37 -13.09
C ASN A 255 -20.61 -2.94 -13.48
N LEU A 256 -20.04 -1.95 -12.80
CA LEU A 256 -18.70 -1.44 -13.10
C LEU A 256 -17.61 -2.43 -12.64
N ILE A 257 -17.76 -3.03 -11.45
CA ILE A 257 -16.86 -4.10 -10.99
C ILE A 257 -16.89 -5.24 -12.00
N ARG A 258 -18.08 -5.66 -12.44
CA ARG A 258 -18.23 -6.74 -13.41
C ARG A 258 -17.51 -6.44 -14.73
N GLN A 259 -17.62 -5.21 -15.22
CA GLN A 259 -16.97 -4.79 -16.46
C GLN A 259 -15.44 -4.73 -16.31
N CYS A 260 -14.95 -4.24 -15.17
CA CYS A 260 -13.53 -4.27 -14.83
C CYS A 260 -12.98 -5.70 -14.75
N ILE A 261 -13.69 -6.63 -14.12
CA ILE A 261 -13.31 -8.04 -14.03
C ILE A 261 -13.13 -8.65 -15.43
N LEU A 262 -14.12 -8.44 -16.32
CA LEU A 262 -14.08 -8.95 -17.69
C LEU A 262 -12.89 -8.36 -18.47
N TYR A 263 -12.64 -7.06 -18.33
CA TYR A 263 -11.50 -6.40 -18.98
C TYR A 263 -10.15 -6.94 -18.50
N CYS A 264 -9.95 -7.03 -17.17
CA CYS A 264 -8.69 -7.52 -16.60
C CYS A 264 -8.42 -8.96 -17.06
N GLN A 265 -9.47 -9.78 -17.02
CA GLN A 265 -9.45 -11.15 -17.49
C GLN A 265 -9.03 -11.25 -18.97
N GLU A 266 -9.68 -10.47 -19.84
CA GLU A 266 -9.42 -10.47 -21.27
C GLU A 266 -7.95 -10.15 -21.59
N VAL A 267 -7.39 -9.13 -20.92
CA VAL A 267 -5.98 -8.72 -21.11
C VAL A 267 -5.01 -9.84 -20.72
N VAL A 268 -5.15 -10.44 -19.53
CA VAL A 268 -4.22 -11.47 -19.06
C VAL A 268 -4.32 -12.73 -19.92
N ILE A 269 -5.53 -13.16 -20.29
CA ILE A 269 -5.70 -14.32 -21.17
C ILE A 269 -5.15 -14.05 -22.57
N SER A 270 -5.32 -12.83 -23.08
CA SER A 270 -4.75 -12.44 -24.37
C SER A 270 -3.22 -12.55 -24.38
N VAL A 271 -2.54 -12.19 -23.28
CA VAL A 271 -1.10 -12.43 -23.12
C VAL A 271 -0.77 -13.91 -23.23
N LEU A 272 -1.43 -14.76 -22.46
CA LEU A 272 -1.18 -16.21 -22.46
C LEU A 272 -1.42 -16.84 -23.84
N MET A 273 -2.47 -16.39 -24.54
CA MET A 273 -2.79 -16.79 -25.91
C MET A 273 -1.68 -16.38 -26.89
N LYS A 274 -1.21 -15.12 -26.81
CA LYS A 274 -0.12 -14.62 -27.66
C LYS A 274 1.22 -15.29 -27.37
N LEU A 275 1.49 -15.68 -26.12
CA LEU A 275 2.66 -16.49 -25.77
C LEU A 275 2.56 -17.93 -26.30
N ALA A 276 1.35 -18.46 -26.45
CA ALA A 276 1.13 -19.80 -26.97
C ALA A 276 1.30 -19.89 -28.50
N GLY A 277 0.86 -18.87 -29.25
CA GLY A 277 0.88 -18.91 -30.72
C GLY A 277 0.76 -17.56 -31.43
N GLY A 278 0.97 -16.44 -30.73
CA GLY A 278 0.89 -15.11 -31.32
C GLY A 278 2.17 -14.70 -32.04
N CYS A 279 2.00 -13.93 -33.10
CA CYS A 279 3.05 -13.13 -33.72
C CYS A 279 2.44 -11.79 -34.17
N PRO A 280 3.24 -10.74 -34.40
CA PRO A 280 2.72 -9.42 -34.76
C PRO A 280 1.80 -9.41 -35.99
N SER A 281 1.96 -10.36 -36.92
CA SER A 281 1.11 -10.45 -38.12
C SER A 281 -0.22 -11.20 -37.91
N LEU A 282 -0.35 -11.96 -36.82
CA LEU A 282 -1.54 -12.77 -36.53
C LEU A 282 -2.29 -12.32 -35.27
N SER A 283 -1.69 -11.45 -34.45
CA SER A 283 -2.25 -11.03 -33.15
C SER A 283 -3.68 -10.53 -33.23
N ASP A 284 -4.03 -9.82 -34.31
CA ASP A 284 -5.36 -9.21 -34.49
C ASP A 284 -6.44 -10.22 -34.92
N GLN A 285 -6.03 -11.43 -35.32
CA GLN A 285 -6.95 -12.53 -35.69
C GLN A 285 -7.19 -13.50 -34.52
N LEU A 286 -6.46 -13.35 -33.42
CA LEU A 286 -6.62 -14.20 -32.25
C LEU A 286 -7.87 -13.80 -31.46
N ASN A 287 -8.56 -14.79 -30.90
CA ASN A 287 -9.81 -14.58 -30.18
C ASN A 287 -9.73 -15.22 -28.78
N VAL A 288 -9.89 -14.38 -27.74
CA VAL A 288 -9.79 -14.78 -26.34
C VAL A 288 -10.85 -15.80 -25.96
N ASP A 289 -12.10 -15.63 -26.42
CA ASP A 289 -13.21 -16.55 -26.11
C ASP A 289 -12.95 -17.94 -26.68
N ALA A 290 -12.43 -18.03 -27.91
CA ALA A 290 -12.07 -19.28 -28.56
C ALA A 290 -10.91 -19.98 -27.81
N PHE A 291 -9.91 -19.22 -27.35
CA PHE A 291 -8.82 -19.76 -26.54
C PHE A 291 -9.32 -20.26 -25.16
N LEU A 292 -10.28 -19.57 -24.55
CA LEU A 292 -10.95 -20.03 -23.34
C LEU A 292 -11.78 -21.30 -23.56
N GLU A 293 -12.46 -21.43 -24.69
CA GLU A 293 -13.17 -22.66 -25.07
C GLU A 293 -12.19 -23.83 -25.26
N GLN A 294 -11.03 -23.58 -25.85
CA GLN A 294 -9.93 -24.55 -25.93
C GLN A 294 -9.46 -24.97 -24.53
N ALA A 295 -9.27 -24.02 -23.60
CA ALA A 295 -8.88 -24.29 -22.22
C ALA A 295 -9.91 -25.17 -21.48
N ARG A 296 -11.21 -24.86 -21.62
CA ARG A 296 -12.31 -25.66 -21.06
C ARG A 296 -12.36 -27.07 -21.66
N SER A 297 -12.11 -27.19 -22.96
CA SER A 297 -12.08 -28.48 -23.66
C SER A 297 -10.90 -29.35 -23.22
N TYR A 298 -9.72 -28.75 -23.04
CA TYR A 298 -8.53 -29.43 -22.50
C TYR A 298 -8.81 -29.99 -21.10
N ASP A 299 -9.43 -29.19 -20.23
CA ASP A 299 -9.74 -29.64 -18.88
C ASP A 299 -10.71 -30.82 -18.87
N LYS A 300 -11.81 -30.73 -19.63
CA LYS A 300 -12.77 -31.82 -19.80
C LYS A 300 -12.10 -33.09 -20.32
N ALA A 301 -11.23 -32.98 -21.33
CA ALA A 301 -10.49 -34.12 -21.87
C ALA A 301 -9.50 -34.72 -20.85
N SER A 302 -8.93 -33.89 -19.97
CA SER A 302 -7.98 -34.29 -18.92
C SER A 302 -8.64 -34.81 -17.64
N SER A 303 -9.98 -34.77 -17.52
CA SER A 303 -10.73 -35.12 -16.31
C SER A 303 -10.81 -36.62 -16.01
N ASN A 304 -10.55 -37.48 -17.00
CA ASN A 304 -10.50 -38.94 -16.81
C ASN A 304 -9.09 -39.38 -16.33
N PRO A 305 -8.94 -40.57 -15.72
CA PRO A 305 -7.66 -41.01 -15.15
C PRO A 305 -6.48 -41.02 -16.13
N VAL A 306 -6.73 -41.38 -17.40
CA VAL A 306 -5.70 -41.39 -18.46
C VAL A 306 -5.32 -39.97 -18.85
N GLY A 307 -6.30 -39.08 -19.00
CA GLY A 307 -6.11 -37.66 -19.26
C GLY A 307 -5.36 -36.96 -18.12
N TRP A 308 -5.66 -37.29 -16.87
CA TRP A 308 -4.95 -36.79 -15.69
C TRP A 308 -3.48 -37.24 -15.71
N TYR A 309 -3.22 -38.50 -16.05
CA TYR A 309 -1.86 -39.03 -16.17
C TYR A 309 -1.08 -38.32 -17.29
N ILE A 310 -1.68 -38.17 -18.48
CA ILE A 310 -1.05 -37.47 -19.62
C ILE A 310 -0.77 -36.01 -19.26
N ARG A 311 -1.72 -35.32 -18.62
CA ARG A 311 -1.55 -33.94 -18.16
C ARG A 311 -0.38 -33.81 -17.18
N ASN A 312 -0.30 -34.69 -16.20
CA ASN A 312 0.79 -34.68 -15.21
C ASN A 312 2.13 -35.05 -15.84
N ALA A 313 2.16 -35.99 -16.79
CA ALA A 313 3.36 -36.34 -17.53
C ALA A 313 3.86 -35.15 -18.37
N GLN A 314 2.97 -34.45 -19.09
CA GLN A 314 3.31 -33.27 -19.89
C GLN A 314 3.81 -32.10 -19.06
N THR A 315 3.26 -31.91 -17.86
CA THR A 315 3.61 -30.77 -17.00
C THR A 315 4.83 -31.01 -16.13
N ARG A 316 5.24 -32.28 -15.93
CA ARG A 316 6.36 -32.66 -15.05
C ARG A 316 7.69 -32.01 -15.43
N GLU A 317 8.01 -31.96 -16.72
CA GLU A 317 9.29 -31.44 -17.24
C GLU A 317 9.22 -29.94 -17.63
N LEU A 318 8.07 -29.29 -17.45
CA LEU A 318 7.91 -27.88 -17.79
C LEU A 318 8.19 -27.00 -16.57
N SER A 319 9.00 -25.96 -16.80
CA SER A 319 9.21 -24.88 -15.82
C SER A 319 7.96 -24.04 -15.60
N HIS A 320 7.06 -24.00 -16.59
CA HIS A 320 5.80 -23.24 -16.52
C HIS A 320 4.60 -24.15 -16.79
N PRO A 321 3.42 -23.92 -16.19
CA PRO A 321 2.20 -24.62 -16.58
C PRO A 321 1.84 -24.30 -18.04
N LEU A 322 1.07 -25.19 -18.67
CA LEU A 322 0.57 -24.95 -20.03
C LEU A 322 -0.25 -23.65 -20.08
N PRO A 323 -0.09 -22.80 -21.10
CA PRO A 323 -0.83 -21.53 -21.20
C PRO A 323 -2.35 -21.68 -21.08
N VAL A 324 -2.92 -22.74 -21.64
CA VAL A 324 -4.35 -23.06 -21.54
C VAL A 324 -4.80 -23.36 -20.10
N MET A 325 -3.93 -23.95 -19.27
CA MET A 325 -4.24 -24.20 -17.86
C MET A 325 -4.19 -22.91 -17.04
N ARG A 326 -3.21 -22.06 -17.32
CA ARG A 326 -3.10 -20.72 -16.70
C ARG A 326 -4.33 -19.86 -17.04
N ALA A 327 -4.74 -19.86 -18.31
CA ALA A 327 -5.93 -19.13 -18.77
C ALA A 327 -7.20 -19.59 -18.07
N ARG A 328 -7.37 -20.91 -17.87
CA ARG A 328 -8.49 -21.46 -17.10
C ARG A 328 -8.45 -21.03 -15.63
N GLU A 329 -7.31 -21.14 -14.97
CA GLU A 329 -7.17 -20.73 -13.56
C GLU A 329 -7.51 -19.23 -13.39
N MET A 330 -7.11 -18.39 -14.34
CA MET A 330 -7.48 -16.97 -14.34
C MET A 330 -8.99 -16.75 -14.59
N ASP A 331 -9.63 -17.54 -15.44
CA ASP A 331 -11.09 -17.51 -15.62
C ASP A 331 -11.85 -17.92 -14.35
N GLU A 332 -11.36 -18.93 -13.64
CA GLU A 332 -11.97 -19.38 -12.38
C GLU A 332 -11.77 -18.36 -11.26
N TRP A 333 -10.54 -17.87 -11.06
CA TRP A 333 -10.24 -16.93 -9.99
C TRP A 333 -10.91 -15.56 -10.22
N SER A 334 -10.96 -15.05 -11.45
CA SER A 334 -11.62 -13.77 -11.75
C SER A 334 -13.14 -13.79 -11.45
N ARG A 335 -13.75 -14.97 -11.45
CA ARG A 335 -15.17 -15.16 -11.09
C ARG A 335 -15.41 -15.40 -9.60
N SER A 336 -14.35 -15.65 -8.83
CA SER A 336 -14.43 -15.95 -7.40
C SER A 336 -14.91 -14.74 -6.57
N GLN A 337 -15.43 -15.03 -5.38
CA GLN A 337 -15.76 -13.99 -4.40
C GLN A 337 -14.49 -13.34 -3.84
N GLU A 338 -13.41 -14.11 -3.71
CA GLU A 338 -12.10 -13.66 -3.23
C GLU A 338 -11.58 -12.48 -4.08
N TYR A 339 -11.52 -12.66 -5.40
CA TYR A 339 -11.08 -11.61 -6.33
C TYR A 339 -11.98 -10.37 -6.29
N ARG A 340 -13.31 -10.56 -6.20
CA ARG A 340 -14.26 -9.45 -6.09
C ARG A 340 -14.05 -8.63 -4.83
N THR A 341 -13.90 -9.31 -3.68
CA THR A 341 -13.64 -8.64 -2.40
C THR A 341 -12.30 -7.92 -2.44
N LEU A 342 -11.28 -8.49 -3.07
CA LEU A 342 -9.97 -7.86 -3.20
C LEU A 342 -10.01 -6.60 -4.07
N LEU A 343 -10.67 -6.65 -5.23
CA LEU A 343 -10.89 -5.46 -6.07
C LEU A 343 -11.70 -4.39 -5.34
N GLN A 344 -12.75 -4.79 -4.62
CA GLN A 344 -13.53 -3.84 -3.80
C GLN A 344 -12.66 -3.16 -2.74
N LYS A 345 -11.80 -3.91 -2.04
CA LYS A 345 -10.82 -3.37 -1.08
C LYS A 345 -9.91 -2.34 -1.76
N MET A 346 -9.33 -2.68 -2.91
CA MET A 346 -8.44 -1.77 -3.67
C MET A 346 -9.16 -0.50 -4.14
N PHE A 347 -10.40 -0.61 -4.61
CA PHE A 347 -11.20 0.56 -5.04
C PHE A 347 -11.66 1.43 -3.87
N ARG A 348 -11.96 0.85 -2.71
CA ARG A 348 -12.35 1.61 -1.52
C ARG A 348 -11.19 2.43 -0.97
N LEU A 349 -10.02 1.82 -0.82
CA LEU A 349 -8.84 2.52 -0.28
C LEU A 349 -8.38 3.66 -1.19
N SER A 350 -8.45 3.48 -2.51
CA SER A 350 -8.11 4.53 -3.48
C SER A 350 -9.13 5.68 -3.58
N ALA A 351 -10.34 5.49 -3.05
CA ALA A 351 -11.37 6.52 -3.02
C ALA A 351 -11.28 7.42 -1.78
N LEU A 352 -10.41 7.09 -0.81
CA LEU A 352 -10.25 7.85 0.42
C LEU A 352 -9.70 9.25 0.12
N ARG A 353 -10.28 10.25 0.77
CA ARG A 353 -9.89 11.66 0.66
C ARG A 353 -9.49 12.27 1.99
N CYS A 354 -9.97 11.67 3.09
CA CYS A 354 -9.80 12.20 4.43
C CYS A 354 -9.52 11.07 5.42
N VAL A 355 -8.66 11.35 6.40
CA VAL A 355 -8.44 10.50 7.56
C VAL A 355 -8.84 11.28 8.80
N VAL A 356 -9.70 10.68 9.63
CA VAL A 356 -10.07 11.19 10.95
C VAL A 356 -9.47 10.24 11.98
N MET A 357 -8.76 10.77 12.97
CA MET A 357 -8.03 9.95 13.94
C MET A 357 -8.42 10.32 15.37
N ASP A 358 -8.53 9.30 16.20
CA ASP A 358 -8.51 9.48 17.64
C ASP A 358 -7.11 9.81 18.17
N ILE A 359 -7.05 10.28 19.43
CA ILE A 359 -5.80 10.59 20.13
C ILE A 359 -5.36 9.41 20.98
N GLU A 360 -6.04 9.19 22.09
CA GLU A 360 -5.67 8.24 23.13
C GLU A 360 -5.71 6.81 22.56
N GLY A 361 -4.67 6.01 22.77
CA GLY A 361 -4.61 4.63 22.27
C GLY A 361 -4.46 4.49 20.74
N THR A 362 -4.45 5.60 20.00
CA THR A 362 -4.43 5.62 18.53
C THR A 362 -3.20 6.35 18.00
N THR A 363 -3.10 7.66 18.23
CA THR A 363 -1.94 8.48 17.83
C THR A 363 -0.98 8.74 18.98
N THR A 364 -1.48 8.71 20.22
CA THR A 364 -0.74 8.98 21.45
C THR A 364 -0.96 7.85 22.45
N PRO A 365 0.06 7.44 23.24
CA PRO A 365 -0.11 6.44 24.29
C PRO A 365 -1.20 6.79 25.30
N ILE A 366 -1.96 5.79 25.75
CA ILE A 366 -2.98 5.96 26.80
C ILE A 366 -2.35 6.51 28.09
N SER A 367 -1.16 6.00 28.44
CA SER A 367 -0.38 6.46 29.60
C SER A 367 -0.04 7.95 29.54
N PHE A 368 0.18 8.53 28.36
CA PHE A 368 0.47 9.97 28.29
C PHE A 368 -0.72 10.82 28.78
N VAL A 369 -1.95 10.42 28.43
CA VAL A 369 -3.15 11.12 28.87
C VAL A 369 -3.39 10.88 30.36
N ALA A 370 -3.36 9.61 30.79
CA ALA A 370 -3.68 9.21 32.16
C ALA A 370 -2.60 9.61 33.19
N ASP A 371 -1.32 9.48 32.84
CA ASP A 371 -0.20 9.60 33.77
C ASP A 371 0.54 10.95 33.67
N VAL A 372 0.34 11.71 32.58
CA VAL A 372 1.01 13.01 32.37
C VAL A 372 0.00 14.16 32.37
N LEU A 373 -0.96 14.18 31.44
CA LEU A 373 -1.85 15.35 31.27
C LEU A 373 -2.73 15.61 32.50
N PHE A 374 -3.49 14.62 32.95
CA PHE A 374 -4.38 14.82 34.11
C PHE A 374 -3.61 15.05 35.42
N PRO A 375 -2.55 14.29 35.74
CA PRO A 375 -1.72 14.55 36.93
C PRO A 375 -1.05 15.93 36.91
N TYR A 376 -0.59 16.41 35.75
CA TYR A 376 -0.02 17.76 35.65
C TYR A 376 -1.05 18.84 35.96
N ALA A 377 -2.27 18.74 35.43
CA ALA A 377 -3.35 19.66 35.76
C ALA A 377 -3.67 19.65 37.26
N ARG A 378 -3.73 18.46 37.86
CA ARG A 378 -3.99 18.27 39.30
C ARG A 378 -2.92 18.92 40.18
N ALA A 379 -1.65 18.75 39.85
CA ALA A 379 -0.52 19.27 40.60
C ALA A 379 -0.37 20.80 40.45
N ASN A 380 -0.68 21.33 39.26
CA ASN A 380 -0.40 22.74 38.93
C ASN A 380 -1.63 23.66 39.00
N ALA A 381 -2.83 23.15 39.25
CA ALA A 381 -4.04 23.96 39.39
C ALA A 381 -3.90 25.09 40.42
N ARG A 382 -3.30 24.80 41.59
CA ARG A 382 -3.06 25.81 42.64
C ARG A 382 -2.12 26.90 42.15
N ALA A 383 -0.96 26.51 41.64
CA ALA A 383 0.07 27.45 41.19
C ALA A 383 -0.44 28.33 40.04
N HIS A 384 -1.24 27.76 39.13
CA HIS A 384 -1.90 28.50 38.06
C HIS A 384 -2.88 29.53 38.63
N LEU A 385 -3.86 29.09 39.44
CA LEU A 385 -4.88 29.97 40.01
C LEU A 385 -4.25 31.09 40.85
N ALA A 386 -3.25 30.81 41.67
CA ALA A 386 -2.54 31.81 42.47
C ALA A 386 -1.83 32.85 41.58
N ALA A 387 -1.18 32.41 40.52
CA ALA A 387 -0.47 33.30 39.60
C ALA A 387 -1.41 34.17 38.76
N THR A 388 -2.58 33.66 38.37
CA THR A 388 -3.45 34.31 37.38
C THR A 388 -4.77 34.84 37.94
N TYR A 389 -5.03 34.72 39.25
CA TYR A 389 -6.29 35.11 39.89
C TYR A 389 -6.76 36.54 39.58
N HIS A 390 -5.80 37.45 39.39
CA HIS A 390 -6.07 38.85 39.11
C HIS A 390 -6.51 39.10 37.65
N THR A 391 -6.25 38.17 36.74
CA THR A 391 -6.59 38.29 35.32
C THR A 391 -8.09 38.13 35.11
N GLN A 392 -8.65 38.85 34.14
CA GLN A 392 -10.07 38.72 33.77
C GLN A 392 -10.41 37.27 33.39
N GLN A 393 -9.51 36.63 32.66
CA GLN A 393 -9.70 35.29 32.14
C GLN A 393 -9.86 34.24 33.26
N THR A 394 -9.00 34.27 34.29
CA THR A 394 -9.14 33.36 35.44
C THR A 394 -10.36 33.70 36.29
N ARG A 395 -10.75 34.98 36.40
CA ARG A 395 -11.99 35.35 37.10
C ARG A 395 -13.23 34.77 36.43
N GLU A 396 -13.27 34.72 35.10
CA GLU A 396 -14.34 34.08 34.33
C GLU A 396 -14.38 32.56 34.59
N ASP A 397 -13.22 31.88 34.56
CA ASP A 397 -13.16 30.45 34.86
C ASP A 397 -13.60 30.15 36.31
N VAL A 398 -13.18 30.99 37.27
CA VAL A 398 -13.57 30.88 38.69
C VAL A 398 -15.07 31.08 38.85
N ALA A 399 -15.69 31.99 38.09
CA ALA A 399 -17.14 32.18 38.12
C ALA A 399 -17.89 30.94 37.61
N LEU A 400 -17.40 30.32 36.52
CA LEU A 400 -17.98 29.09 35.98
C LEU A 400 -17.81 27.90 36.92
N LEU A 401 -16.62 27.72 37.50
CA LEU A 401 -16.37 26.69 38.51
C LEU A 401 -17.24 26.90 39.74
N ARG A 402 -17.41 28.14 40.20
CA ARG A 402 -18.29 28.47 41.33
C ARG A 402 -19.74 28.13 41.05
N ALA A 403 -20.24 28.44 39.86
CA ALA A 403 -21.60 28.06 39.46
C ALA A 403 -21.78 26.54 39.46
N GLN A 404 -20.80 25.79 38.93
CA GLN A 404 -20.83 24.33 38.93
C GLN A 404 -20.77 23.74 40.34
N ILE A 405 -19.90 24.25 41.21
CA ILE A 405 -19.77 23.81 42.61
C ILE A 405 -21.05 24.07 43.39
N ASN A 406 -21.69 25.23 43.20
CA ASN A 406 -22.97 25.54 43.84
C ASN A 406 -24.08 24.58 43.39
N LYS A 407 -24.08 24.19 42.10
CA LYS A 407 -24.99 23.17 41.58
C LYS A 407 -24.71 21.80 42.21
N ASP A 408 -23.45 21.40 42.27
CA ASP A 408 -23.05 20.12 42.86
C ASP A 408 -23.40 20.03 44.36
N LEU A 409 -23.28 21.14 45.11
CA LEU A 409 -23.71 21.24 46.51
C LEU A 409 -25.23 21.06 46.64
N ALA A 410 -26.01 21.68 45.75
CA ALA A 410 -27.47 21.57 45.75
C ALA A 410 -27.94 20.14 45.38
N GLU A 411 -27.19 19.45 44.54
CA GLU A 411 -27.43 18.07 44.12
C GLU A 411 -26.88 17.03 45.11
N GLY A 412 -26.17 17.46 46.16
CA GLY A 412 -25.62 16.57 47.19
C GLY A 412 -24.47 15.69 46.71
N VAL A 413 -23.69 16.16 45.73
CA VAL A 413 -22.54 15.40 45.21
C VAL A 413 -21.48 15.23 46.32
N PRO A 414 -21.00 14.01 46.58
CA PRO A 414 -19.99 13.75 47.61
C PRO A 414 -18.65 14.46 47.32
N GLY A 415 -17.97 14.94 48.38
CA GLY A 415 -16.62 15.49 48.27
C GLY A 415 -16.53 16.95 47.81
N VAL A 416 -17.66 17.64 47.65
CA VAL A 416 -17.70 19.05 47.25
C VAL A 416 -17.38 19.96 48.43
N VAL A 417 -16.45 20.90 48.24
CA VAL A 417 -16.04 21.87 49.27
C VAL A 417 -16.75 23.21 49.01
N PRO A 418 -17.52 23.77 49.95
CA PRO A 418 -18.19 25.04 49.73
C PRO A 418 -17.20 26.19 49.56
N LEU A 419 -17.44 27.03 48.55
CA LEU A 419 -16.59 28.19 48.27
C LEU A 419 -16.94 29.37 49.20
N PRO A 420 -15.94 30.11 49.71
CA PRO A 420 -16.18 31.37 50.44
C PRO A 420 -16.96 32.37 49.57
N PRO A 421 -17.80 33.25 50.16
CA PRO A 421 -18.59 34.23 49.41
C PRO A 421 -17.69 35.18 48.60
N SER A 422 -18.21 35.72 47.49
CA SER A 422 -17.42 36.48 46.50
C SER A 422 -16.77 37.76 47.05
N ASN A 423 -17.17 38.22 48.23
CA ASN A 423 -16.61 39.37 48.95
C ASN A 423 -15.54 38.97 49.98
N ALA A 424 -15.14 37.69 50.05
CA ALA A 424 -14.10 37.23 50.95
C ALA A 424 -12.76 37.92 50.65
N THR A 425 -12.15 38.52 51.68
CA THR A 425 -10.86 39.22 51.60
C THR A 425 -9.65 38.29 51.48
N ASP A 426 -9.85 36.99 51.69
CA ASP A 426 -8.78 35.98 51.74
C ASP A 426 -8.76 35.18 50.43
N GLN A 427 -7.96 35.65 49.47
CA GLN A 427 -7.81 35.04 48.15
C GLN A 427 -7.31 33.59 48.23
N ASP A 428 -6.37 33.30 49.15
CA ASP A 428 -5.77 31.98 49.26
C ASP A 428 -6.81 30.94 49.68
N LYS A 429 -7.70 31.26 50.64
CA LYS A 429 -8.79 30.35 51.01
C LYS A 429 -9.76 30.04 49.86
N VAL A 430 -10.01 31.00 48.97
CA VAL A 430 -10.84 30.77 47.78
C VAL A 430 -10.13 29.81 46.82
N ILE A 431 -8.83 30.02 46.59
CA ILE A 431 -8.01 29.15 45.74
C ILE A 431 -7.93 27.74 46.32
N ASP A 432 -7.71 27.58 47.62
CA ASP A 432 -7.65 26.28 48.31
C ASP A 432 -8.92 25.47 48.08
N ALA A 433 -10.08 26.11 48.30
CA ALA A 433 -11.38 25.47 48.10
C ALA A 433 -11.64 25.15 46.62
N LEU A 434 -11.25 26.02 45.68
CA LEU A 434 -11.33 25.72 44.25
C LEU A 434 -10.46 24.53 43.86
N VAL A 435 -9.22 24.49 44.33
CA VAL A 435 -8.28 23.40 44.04
C VAL A 435 -8.81 22.08 44.59
N ALA A 436 -9.33 22.05 45.82
CA ALA A 436 -9.90 20.84 46.40
C ALA A 436 -11.05 20.29 45.54
N ASN A 437 -11.95 21.16 45.08
CA ASN A 437 -13.04 20.77 44.18
C ASN A 437 -12.52 20.30 42.81
N VAL A 438 -11.57 21.01 42.21
CA VAL A 438 -10.97 20.64 40.92
C VAL A 438 -10.30 19.27 41.02
N GLN A 439 -9.54 19.02 42.09
CA GLN A 439 -8.91 17.72 42.34
C GLN A 439 -9.95 16.62 42.50
N ALA A 440 -11.01 16.85 43.28
CA ALA A 440 -12.10 15.89 43.43
C ALA A 440 -12.83 15.61 42.10
N MET A 441 -13.03 16.63 41.25
CA MET A 441 -13.64 16.48 39.93
C MET A 441 -12.75 15.69 38.97
N ILE A 442 -11.43 15.89 39.02
CA ILE A 442 -10.46 15.11 38.23
C ILE A 442 -10.42 13.66 38.70
N ASP A 443 -10.32 13.44 40.02
CA ASP A 443 -10.23 12.10 40.63
C ASP A 443 -11.51 11.27 40.35
N ALA A 444 -12.64 11.93 40.12
CA ALA A 444 -13.92 11.32 39.76
C ALA A 444 -14.20 11.27 38.23
N ASP A 445 -13.21 11.59 37.36
CA ASP A 445 -13.34 11.67 35.89
C ASP A 445 -14.57 12.47 35.42
N ARG A 446 -14.87 13.59 36.08
CA ARG A 446 -16.06 14.39 35.75
C ARG A 446 -15.82 15.25 34.52
N LYS A 447 -16.59 15.00 33.45
CA LYS A 447 -16.45 15.69 32.15
C LYS A 447 -17.22 17.02 32.09
N LEU A 448 -16.87 17.97 32.96
CA LEU A 448 -17.55 19.27 33.10
C LEU A 448 -16.89 20.35 32.23
N THR A 449 -17.70 21.22 31.61
CA THR A 449 -17.20 22.34 30.78
C THR A 449 -16.27 23.27 31.55
N ALA A 450 -16.65 23.65 32.79
CA ALA A 450 -15.85 24.53 33.63
C ALA A 450 -14.48 23.92 33.99
N LEU A 451 -14.43 22.60 34.24
CA LEU A 451 -13.19 21.90 34.53
C LEU A 451 -12.28 21.86 33.29
N LYS A 452 -12.82 21.49 32.13
CA LYS A 452 -12.06 21.41 30.86
C LYS A 452 -11.44 22.75 30.49
N GLN A 453 -12.13 23.86 30.78
CA GLN A 453 -11.61 25.20 30.51
C GLN A 453 -10.38 25.51 31.37
N LEU A 454 -10.45 25.28 32.69
CA LEU A 454 -9.29 25.48 33.57
C LEU A 454 -8.14 24.55 33.20
N GLN A 455 -8.42 23.26 32.97
CA GLN A 455 -7.41 22.28 32.53
C GLN A 455 -6.68 22.74 31.27
N GLY A 456 -7.42 23.24 30.26
CA GLY A 456 -6.84 23.81 29.04
C GLY A 456 -5.83 24.92 29.32
N ARG A 457 -6.12 25.83 30.25
CA ARG A 457 -5.19 26.93 30.61
C ARG A 457 -3.97 26.46 31.38
N VAL A 458 -4.15 25.52 32.31
CA VAL A 458 -3.04 24.91 33.05
C VAL A 458 -2.12 24.18 32.07
N TRP A 459 -2.70 23.41 31.14
CA TRP A 459 -1.92 22.72 30.12
C TRP A 459 -1.19 23.67 29.20
N ARG A 460 -1.87 24.72 28.71
CA ARG A 460 -1.25 25.73 27.84
C ARG A 460 0.03 26.28 28.46
N ARG A 461 -0.02 26.65 29.74
CA ARG A 461 1.17 27.13 30.46
C ARG A 461 2.28 26.09 30.50
N GLY A 462 1.97 24.84 30.81
CA GLY A 462 2.98 23.77 30.87
C GLY A 462 3.62 23.46 29.51
N PHE A 463 2.84 23.51 28.43
CA PHE A 463 3.37 23.36 27.07
C PHE A 463 4.20 24.59 26.64
N GLU A 464 3.72 25.80 26.91
CA GLU A 464 4.44 27.05 26.57
C GLU A 464 5.73 27.24 27.38
N SER A 465 5.77 26.77 28.64
CA SER A 465 6.98 26.79 29.45
C SER A 465 7.96 25.67 29.11
N GLY A 466 7.54 24.68 28.32
CA GLY A 466 8.33 23.49 27.99
C GLY A 466 8.40 22.44 29.11
N GLU A 467 7.64 22.61 30.20
CA GLU A 467 7.49 21.60 31.26
C GLU A 467 6.74 20.36 30.79
N MET A 468 5.88 20.51 29.78
CA MET A 468 5.20 19.42 29.11
C MET A 468 5.54 19.41 27.63
N LYS A 469 5.67 18.21 27.07
CA LYS A 469 5.78 17.99 25.62
C LYS A 469 4.78 16.92 25.21
N GLY A 470 4.24 17.06 24.00
CA GLY A 470 3.28 16.13 23.44
C GLY A 470 3.97 14.84 23.01
N GLU A 471 3.32 13.72 23.23
CA GLU A 471 3.82 12.41 22.81
C GLU A 471 2.95 11.87 21.68
N VAL A 472 3.58 11.48 20.58
CA VAL A 472 2.93 10.92 19.39
C VAL A 472 3.83 9.82 18.85
N TYR A 473 3.27 8.67 18.46
CA TYR A 473 4.07 7.57 17.93
C TYR A 473 4.80 7.95 16.62
N ASP A 474 6.04 7.46 16.45
CA ASP A 474 6.87 7.73 15.26
C ASP A 474 6.16 7.41 13.94
N ASP A 475 5.45 6.29 13.90
CA ASP A 475 4.77 5.82 12.70
C ASP A 475 3.58 6.71 12.30
N VAL A 476 2.98 7.42 13.26
CA VAL A 476 1.91 8.40 13.00
C VAL A 476 2.49 9.60 12.25
N VAL A 477 3.68 10.06 12.65
CA VAL A 477 4.34 11.22 12.02
C VAL A 477 4.72 10.91 10.58
N GLN A 478 5.24 9.70 10.33
CA GLN A 478 5.58 9.23 8.99
C GLN A 478 4.34 9.16 8.09
N ALA A 479 3.25 8.56 8.60
CA ALA A 479 2.00 8.45 7.86
C ALA A 479 1.37 9.82 7.55
N LEU A 480 1.35 10.74 8.52
CA LEU A 480 0.86 12.10 8.31
C LEU A 480 1.61 12.84 7.20
N ALA A 481 2.95 12.71 7.17
CA ALA A 481 3.76 13.30 6.12
C ALA A 481 3.47 12.68 4.75
N GLU A 482 3.32 11.35 4.69
CA GLU A 482 2.99 10.65 3.44
C GLU A 482 1.60 11.07 2.92
N TRP A 483 0.58 11.10 3.77
CA TRP A 483 -0.78 11.49 3.39
C TRP A 483 -0.85 12.94 2.91
N ASP A 484 -0.11 13.85 3.54
CA ASP A 484 -0.02 15.25 3.09
C ASP A 484 0.55 15.34 1.67
N THR A 485 1.64 14.60 1.36
CA THR A 485 2.22 14.57 0.00
C THR A 485 1.27 14.02 -1.06
N LYS A 486 0.31 13.18 -0.66
CA LYS A 486 -0.74 12.62 -1.53
C LYS A 486 -2.00 13.48 -1.61
N GLY A 487 -2.05 14.59 -0.88
CA GLY A 487 -3.21 15.47 -0.81
C GLY A 487 -4.39 14.89 -0.02
N ILE A 488 -4.13 13.91 0.85
CA ILE A 488 -5.12 13.34 1.76
C ILE A 488 -5.16 14.21 3.01
N LYS A 489 -6.35 14.70 3.37
CA LYS A 489 -6.52 15.60 4.51
C LYS A 489 -6.66 14.83 5.81
N SER A 490 -5.88 15.23 6.82
CA SER A 490 -5.87 14.58 8.13
C SER A 490 -6.59 15.44 9.18
N TYR A 491 -7.38 14.80 10.04
CA TYR A 491 -8.21 15.43 11.06
C TYR A 491 -8.13 14.66 12.38
N ILE A 492 -8.42 15.33 13.48
CA ILE A 492 -8.48 14.71 14.81
C ILE A 492 -9.91 14.75 15.33
N TYR A 493 -10.37 13.67 15.96
CA TYR A 493 -11.62 13.63 16.73
C TYR A 493 -11.39 12.98 18.10
N SER A 494 -11.44 13.77 19.17
CA SER A 494 -11.16 13.32 20.53
C SER A 494 -12.12 13.94 21.54
N SER A 495 -12.26 13.34 22.72
CA SER A 495 -13.05 13.91 23.82
C SER A 495 -12.40 15.12 24.50
N GLY A 496 -11.08 15.30 24.31
CA GLY A 496 -10.36 16.49 24.73
C GLY A 496 -10.80 17.73 23.95
N SER A 497 -10.69 18.92 24.56
CA SER A 497 -11.05 20.16 23.86
C SER A 497 -10.13 20.40 22.66
N ARG A 498 -10.63 21.05 21.59
CA ARG A 498 -9.80 21.39 20.41
C ARG A 498 -8.53 22.14 20.77
N GLU A 499 -8.56 22.95 21.82
CA GLU A 499 -7.38 23.62 22.34
C GLU A 499 -6.33 22.63 22.87
N ALA A 500 -6.72 21.68 23.72
CA ALA A 500 -5.82 20.66 24.25
C ALA A 500 -5.22 19.81 23.11
N GLN A 501 -6.03 19.44 22.12
CA GLN A 501 -5.56 18.71 20.95
C GLN A 501 -4.48 19.52 20.20
N ARG A 502 -4.71 20.82 19.97
CA ARG A 502 -3.71 21.71 19.34
C ARG A 502 -2.42 21.84 20.15
N LEU A 503 -2.50 21.77 21.48
CA LEU A 503 -1.31 21.83 22.34
C LEU A 503 -0.46 20.55 22.23
N ILE A 504 -1.10 19.37 22.23
CA ILE A 504 -0.43 18.07 22.08
C ILE A 504 0.34 18.02 20.76
N PHE A 505 -0.34 18.26 19.63
CA PHE A 505 0.29 18.18 18.32
C PHE A 505 1.20 19.37 17.99
N GLY A 506 1.04 20.50 18.69
CA GLY A 506 1.86 21.69 18.47
C GLY A 506 3.23 21.67 19.17
N ASN A 507 3.37 20.87 20.22
CA ASN A 507 4.53 20.90 21.11
C ASN A 507 5.10 19.49 21.33
N THR A 508 5.25 18.69 20.26
CA THR A 508 5.70 17.30 20.42
C THR A 508 7.16 17.21 20.87
N ALA A 509 7.49 16.15 21.62
CA ALA A 509 8.80 15.97 22.23
C ALA A 509 9.93 15.89 21.19
N ASP A 510 9.73 15.04 20.18
CA ASP A 510 10.78 14.62 19.24
C ASP A 510 10.51 15.06 17.78
N HIS A 511 9.33 15.62 17.47
CA HIS A 511 8.89 15.84 16.08
C HIS A 511 8.49 17.29 15.75
N GLY A 512 8.57 18.21 16.72
CA GLY A 512 8.20 19.61 16.55
C GLY A 512 6.69 19.83 16.41
N ASP A 513 6.29 20.80 15.59
CA ASP A 513 4.88 21.15 15.37
C ASP A 513 4.27 20.29 14.25
N LEU A 514 3.41 19.34 14.63
CA LEU A 514 2.70 18.44 13.71
C LEU A 514 1.41 19.04 13.15
N ARG A 515 0.96 20.20 13.64
CA ARG A 515 -0.30 20.84 13.18
C ARG A 515 -0.25 21.21 11.70
N ARG A 516 0.94 21.32 11.11
CA ARG A 516 1.12 21.51 9.66
C ARG A 516 0.46 20.43 8.80
N TYR A 517 0.32 19.21 9.32
CA TYR A 517 -0.33 18.09 8.62
C TYR A 517 -1.83 17.99 8.95
N LEU A 518 -2.32 18.70 9.96
CA LEU A 518 -3.68 18.57 10.47
C LEU A 518 -4.57 19.71 9.97
N SER A 519 -5.63 19.35 9.25
CA SER A 519 -6.56 20.29 8.64
C SER A 519 -7.59 20.85 9.63
N ALA A 520 -8.10 20.03 10.55
CA ALA A 520 -8.99 20.50 11.62
C ALA A 520 -9.04 19.55 12.83
N PHE A 521 -9.68 20.03 13.90
CA PHE A 521 -9.87 19.33 15.17
C PHE A 521 -11.36 19.30 15.52
N PHE A 522 -11.88 18.11 15.80
CA PHE A 522 -13.24 17.85 16.28
C PHE A 522 -13.20 17.42 17.74
N ASP A 523 -14.21 17.85 18.49
CA ASP A 523 -14.41 17.50 19.89
C ASP A 523 -15.87 17.14 20.15
N THR A 524 -16.24 16.89 21.41
CA THR A 524 -17.59 16.49 21.80
C THR A 524 -18.67 17.54 21.49
N ASN A 525 -18.31 18.74 21.02
CA ASN A 525 -19.30 19.72 20.54
C ASN A 525 -19.99 19.25 19.23
N VAL A 526 -19.37 18.35 18.47
CA VAL A 526 -19.99 17.73 17.29
C VAL A 526 -20.97 16.59 17.66
N GLY A 527 -20.86 16.07 18.88
CA GLY A 527 -21.61 14.92 19.40
C GLY A 527 -20.73 13.93 20.15
N GLY A 528 -21.33 12.93 20.79
CA GLY A 528 -20.61 11.88 21.52
C GLY A 528 -19.87 10.91 20.58
N LYS A 529 -18.65 10.49 20.93
CA LYS A 529 -17.83 9.60 20.07
C LYS A 529 -18.43 8.21 19.83
N LYS A 530 -19.38 7.79 20.66
CA LYS A 530 -20.10 6.50 20.56
C LYS A 530 -21.44 6.62 19.82
N GLU A 531 -21.73 7.78 19.26
CA GLU A 531 -22.99 8.08 18.58
C GLU A 531 -22.75 8.18 17.08
N SER A 532 -23.48 7.38 16.29
CA SER A 532 -23.35 7.40 14.81
C SER A 532 -23.63 8.78 14.21
N ARG A 533 -24.55 9.55 14.82
CA ARG A 533 -24.86 10.92 14.41
C ARG A 533 -23.64 11.84 14.39
N SER A 534 -22.70 11.69 15.33
CA SER A 534 -21.49 12.52 15.39
C SER A 534 -20.65 12.37 14.13
N TYR A 535 -20.53 11.15 13.61
CA TYR A 535 -19.76 10.86 12.39
C TYR A 535 -20.49 11.33 11.13
N TYR A 536 -21.82 11.30 11.14
CA TYR A 536 -22.63 11.92 10.09
C TYR A 536 -22.39 13.43 10.02
N GLU A 537 -22.38 14.14 11.16
CA GLU A 537 -22.08 15.57 11.23
C GLU A 537 -20.63 15.88 10.81
N ILE A 538 -19.67 15.04 11.20
CA ILE A 538 -18.27 15.15 10.73
C ILE A 538 -18.23 15.02 9.20
N TRP A 539 -18.86 14.00 8.63
CA TRP A 539 -18.93 13.81 7.18
C TRP A 539 -19.48 15.04 6.46
N GLN A 540 -20.63 15.57 6.92
CA GLN A 540 -21.22 16.78 6.36
C GLN A 540 -20.30 18.00 6.48
N THR A 541 -19.59 18.14 7.60
CA THR A 541 -18.65 19.24 7.83
C THR A 541 -17.43 19.15 6.91
N LEU A 542 -16.93 17.93 6.63
CA LEU A 542 -15.79 17.72 5.75
C LEU A 542 -16.12 17.93 4.27
N GLY A 543 -17.40 17.84 3.90
CA GLY A 543 -17.86 18.16 2.54
C GLY A 543 -17.37 17.19 1.46
N VAL A 544 -17.11 15.93 1.82
CA VAL A 544 -16.79 14.87 0.86
C VAL A 544 -18.07 14.22 0.32
N ASP A 545 -18.03 13.72 -0.92
CA ASP A 545 -19.23 13.25 -1.64
C ASP A 545 -19.90 12.05 -0.96
N SER A 546 -19.12 11.19 -0.31
CA SER A 546 -19.60 9.99 0.38
C SER A 546 -18.86 9.76 1.70
N PRO A 547 -19.54 9.27 2.76
CA PRO A 547 -18.88 8.96 4.04
C PRO A 547 -17.80 7.87 3.91
N SER A 548 -17.92 6.98 2.91
CA SER A 548 -16.91 5.95 2.62
C SER A 548 -15.56 6.51 2.13
N GLN A 549 -15.47 7.80 1.84
CA GLN A 549 -14.22 8.49 1.50
C GLN A 549 -13.46 8.95 2.75
N ILE A 550 -14.01 8.72 3.95
CA ILE A 550 -13.40 9.04 5.23
C ILE A 550 -12.98 7.74 5.89
N LEU A 551 -11.69 7.65 6.21
CA LEU A 551 -11.14 6.60 7.05
C LEU A 551 -11.10 7.10 8.49
N PHE A 552 -11.74 6.39 9.41
CA PHE A 552 -11.67 6.64 10.84
C PHE A 552 -10.75 5.64 11.56
N LEU A 553 -9.84 6.16 12.37
CA LEU A 553 -8.88 5.37 13.18
C LEU A 553 -9.19 5.58 14.66
N THR A 554 -9.43 4.49 15.39
CA THR A 554 -9.71 4.49 16.83
C THR A 554 -9.25 3.18 17.45
N ASP A 555 -8.94 3.15 18.74
CA ASP A 555 -8.74 1.92 19.51
C ASP A 555 -10.04 1.39 20.14
N VAL A 556 -11.08 2.23 20.19
CA VAL A 556 -12.31 1.92 20.92
C VAL A 556 -13.36 1.27 20.01
N TYR A 557 -13.71 0.01 20.32
CA TYR A 557 -14.70 -0.77 19.56
C TYR A 557 -16.07 -0.07 19.37
N GLN A 558 -16.59 0.61 20.40
CA GLN A 558 -17.88 1.30 20.30
C GLN A 558 -17.83 2.52 19.38
N GLU A 559 -16.68 3.21 19.30
CA GLU A 559 -16.48 4.32 18.37
C GLU A 559 -16.37 3.80 16.94
N ALA A 560 -15.64 2.70 16.75
CA ALA A 560 -15.54 2.02 15.45
C ALA A 560 -16.91 1.58 14.92
N THR A 561 -17.76 1.04 15.80
CA THR A 561 -19.14 0.65 15.47
C THR A 561 -19.97 1.86 15.05
N ALA A 562 -19.95 2.93 15.84
CA ALA A 562 -20.70 4.15 15.53
C ALA A 562 -20.28 4.80 14.20
N ALA A 563 -18.97 4.83 13.90
CA ALA A 563 -18.44 5.35 12.64
C ALA A 563 -18.85 4.48 11.43
N ARG A 564 -18.76 3.14 11.56
CA ARG A 564 -19.20 2.20 10.52
C ARG A 564 -20.69 2.33 10.24
N ASP A 565 -21.52 2.49 11.27
CA ASP A 565 -22.96 2.67 11.13
C ASP A 565 -23.31 3.99 10.40
N ALA A 566 -22.44 5.00 10.48
CA ALA A 566 -22.53 6.24 9.70
C ALA A 566 -21.97 6.13 8.27
N GLY A 567 -21.44 4.96 7.88
CA GLY A 567 -20.94 4.66 6.53
C GLY A 567 -19.47 5.02 6.30
N LEU A 568 -18.71 5.34 7.34
CA LEU A 568 -17.27 5.58 7.24
C LEU A 568 -16.51 4.25 7.11
N GLU A 569 -15.34 4.28 6.47
CA GLU A 569 -14.37 3.18 6.55
C GLU A 569 -13.63 3.28 7.88
N VAL A 570 -13.33 2.13 8.51
CA VAL A 570 -12.82 2.10 9.90
C VAL A 570 -11.70 1.07 10.05
N LEU A 571 -10.61 1.48 10.71
CA LEU A 571 -9.56 0.57 11.19
C LEU A 571 -9.38 0.74 12.70
N ILE A 572 -9.23 -0.38 13.40
CA ILE A 572 -8.96 -0.37 14.84
C ILE A 572 -7.45 -0.37 15.11
N SER A 573 -6.98 0.62 15.86
CA SER A 573 -5.59 0.73 16.31
C SER A 573 -5.34 -0.12 17.55
N ILE A 574 -4.39 -1.04 17.48
CA ILE A 574 -3.91 -1.85 18.59
C ILE A 574 -2.54 -1.32 19.04
N ARG A 575 -2.52 -0.62 20.16
CA ARG A 575 -1.30 -0.09 20.79
C ARG A 575 -1.07 -0.71 22.17
N PRO A 576 0.17 -0.66 22.70
CA PRO A 576 0.46 -1.07 24.06
C PRO A 576 -0.42 -0.32 25.07
N GLY A 577 -1.09 -1.05 25.95
CA GLY A 577 -2.00 -0.49 26.97
C GLY A 577 -3.47 -0.41 26.58
N ASN A 578 -3.82 -0.64 25.30
CA ASN A 578 -5.22 -0.64 24.86
C ASN A 578 -6.01 -1.79 25.49
N ALA A 579 -7.32 -1.56 25.69
CA ALA A 579 -8.23 -2.59 26.17
C ALA A 579 -8.35 -3.74 25.15
N PRO A 580 -8.54 -5.00 25.61
CA PRO A 580 -8.74 -6.12 24.70
C PRO A 580 -10.04 -5.94 23.88
N LEU A 581 -9.98 -6.31 22.61
CA LEU A 581 -11.13 -6.29 21.72
C LEU A 581 -12.00 -7.54 21.94
N PRO A 582 -13.32 -7.45 21.71
CA PRO A 582 -14.19 -8.63 21.67
C PRO A 582 -13.74 -9.64 20.61
N GLU A 583 -13.95 -10.94 20.85
CA GLU A 583 -13.76 -11.97 19.82
C GLU A 583 -14.71 -11.71 18.63
N ASP A 584 -14.24 -11.98 17.41
CA ASP A 584 -15.01 -11.81 16.16
C ASP A 584 -15.65 -10.43 15.95
N HIS A 585 -14.98 -9.37 16.41
CA HIS A 585 -15.46 -7.98 16.28
C HIS A 585 -15.67 -7.49 14.83
N GLY A 586 -15.12 -8.19 13.82
CA GLY A 586 -15.40 -7.95 12.41
C GLY A 586 -14.79 -6.66 11.83
N PHE A 587 -13.84 -6.04 12.52
CA PHE A 587 -13.07 -4.89 12.02
C PHE A 587 -11.67 -5.32 11.61
N GLN A 588 -11.08 -4.61 10.65
CA GLN A 588 -9.65 -4.72 10.40
C GLN A 588 -8.88 -4.00 11.51
N THR A 589 -7.75 -4.57 11.91
CA THR A 589 -6.90 -4.03 12.96
C THR A 589 -5.51 -3.71 12.42
N ILE A 590 -4.90 -2.68 12.98
CA ILE A 590 -3.54 -2.25 12.67
C ILE A 590 -2.75 -2.08 13.95
N THR A 591 -1.47 -2.43 13.91
CA THR A 591 -0.53 -2.16 15.04
C THR A 591 0.37 -0.96 14.77
N SER A 592 0.37 -0.45 13.52
CA SER A 592 1.11 0.72 13.08
C SER A 592 0.40 1.38 11.89
N PHE A 593 0.47 2.70 11.82
CA PHE A 593 -0.03 3.48 10.69
C PHE A 593 0.77 3.21 9.40
N ALA A 594 1.97 2.62 9.47
CA ALA A 594 2.70 2.15 8.29
C ALA A 594 1.98 1.01 7.54
N GLN A 595 1.01 0.35 8.18
CA GLN A 595 0.14 -0.64 7.54
C GLN A 595 -1.04 0.01 6.79
N ILE A 596 -1.31 1.30 7.07
CA ILE A 596 -2.31 2.07 6.37
C ILE A 596 -1.68 2.61 5.10
N SER A 597 -2.49 2.60 4.06
CA SER A 597 -1.95 2.55 2.74
C SER A 597 -3.02 3.11 1.79
N ILE A 598 -2.96 4.42 1.60
CA ILE A 598 -4.02 5.25 1.00
C ILE A 598 -3.43 6.34 0.11
#